data_AF-A0A2V5R3G2-F1
#
_entry.id   AF-A0A2V5R3G2-F1
#
_cell.length_a   1.000
_cell.length_b   1.000
_cell.length_c   1.000
_cell.angle_alpha   90.00
_cell.angle_beta   90.00
_cell.angle_gamma   90.00
#
_symmetry.space_group_name_H-M   'P 1'
#
loop_
_entity.id
_entity.type
_entity.pdbx_description
1 polymer ?
#
loop_
_entity_poly.entity_id
_entity_poly.type
_entity_poly.pdbx_seq_one_letter_code
_entity_poly.pdbx_strand_id
1 'polypeptide(L)'
;MLAEVLQNVPRFYPVLGLCGGYVLVMFFNPVRRALVDGFRCIGRYKRIWITFALLGFGYFVFQFVTFTPIRDWSDLDLGQIASLPSWYWPQLTEIWTETPLPALEGVAGIFDNATTTYPLSVVAAMFMLVNWRGLHGALVRALWKRYGFWGGLVYLIFLLSALASLLKPIVFWRLPEWSGLVPAAGLLRISASVDAIAFIFEYLVGVYIQVYLITVCLAWIKGVSFEEGELFRFAMRRFTYVLEWAGIVVAVSTLIVRLPLVLAYFTNIPGVLDYLPIARLLMSGLIIVFCSVQISLALHNETLIEAMRAHAQFVRHNAGRLGWFLIICGLHFFAIMICDAIMRSAIADHLGALFLWKLSFAFLRGIVAGWLLASWVCLFRQCERGRINQEKWTQY
;
A
#
# COMPACT_ATOMS: atom_id res chain seq x y z
N MET A 1 -7.78 -43.91 -5.13
CA MET A 1 -8.64 -42.92 -4.45
C MET A 1 -8.58 -42.94 -2.92
N LEU A 2 -9.21 -43.88 -2.19
CA LEU A 2 -9.22 -43.82 -0.70
C LEU A 2 -7.82 -44.00 -0.06
N ALA A 3 -6.94 -44.80 -0.67
CA ALA A 3 -5.56 -44.99 -0.23
C ALA A 3 -4.64 -43.77 -0.52
N GLU A 4 -4.87 -43.05 -1.62
CA GLU A 4 -4.13 -41.82 -1.97
C GLU A 4 -4.55 -40.63 -1.09
N VAL A 5 -5.82 -40.58 -0.69
CA VAL A 5 -6.31 -39.61 0.29
C VAL A 5 -5.64 -39.88 1.64
N LEU A 6 -5.57 -41.15 2.09
CA LEU A 6 -4.93 -41.53 3.35
C LEU A 6 -3.42 -41.22 3.40
N GLN A 7 -2.69 -41.42 2.30
CA GLN A 7 -1.26 -41.10 2.21
C GLN A 7 -0.97 -39.59 2.23
N ASN A 8 -1.93 -38.74 1.87
CA ASN A 8 -1.81 -37.29 1.92
C ASN A 8 -2.34 -36.66 3.23
N VAL A 9 -2.97 -37.44 4.13
CA VAL A 9 -3.47 -36.95 5.44
C VAL A 9 -2.41 -36.20 6.27
N PRO A 10 -1.13 -36.62 6.33
CA PRO A 10 -0.08 -35.88 7.04
C PRO A 10 0.16 -34.46 6.50
N ARG A 11 -0.11 -34.24 5.20
CA ARG A 11 0.04 -32.94 4.53
C ARG A 11 -1.15 -31.99 4.80
N PHE A 12 -2.32 -32.53 5.16
CA PHE A 12 -3.53 -31.74 5.45
C PHE A 12 -3.60 -31.24 6.90
N TYR A 13 -2.96 -31.92 7.86
CA TYR A 13 -2.94 -31.46 9.26
C TYR A 13 -2.42 -30.03 9.48
N PRO A 14 -1.31 -29.57 8.87
CA PRO A 14 -0.86 -28.20 9.05
C PRO A 14 -1.86 -27.19 8.46
N VAL A 15 -2.50 -27.51 7.35
CA VAL A 15 -3.53 -26.64 6.74
C VAL A 15 -4.79 -26.59 7.61
N LEU A 16 -5.26 -27.72 8.11
CA LEU A 16 -6.40 -27.80 9.02
C LEU A 16 -6.11 -27.08 10.35
N GLY A 17 -4.89 -27.19 10.87
CA GLY A 17 -4.42 -26.46 12.05
C GLY A 17 -4.39 -24.95 11.82
N LEU A 18 -3.91 -24.49 10.66
CA LEU A 18 -3.93 -23.09 10.26
C LEU A 18 -5.36 -22.55 10.10
N CYS A 19 -6.24 -23.31 9.44
CA CYS A 19 -7.65 -22.95 9.30
C CYS A 19 -8.36 -22.90 10.66
N GLY A 20 -8.13 -23.89 11.53
CA GLY A 20 -8.69 -23.92 12.88
C GLY A 20 -8.19 -22.76 13.74
N GLY A 21 -6.88 -22.47 13.68
CA GLY A 21 -6.28 -21.31 14.36
C GLY A 21 -6.84 -19.98 13.87
N TYR A 22 -6.98 -19.81 12.54
CA TYR A 22 -7.58 -18.62 11.95
C TYR A 22 -9.03 -18.42 12.41
N VAL A 23 -9.83 -19.50 12.41
CA VAL A 23 -11.21 -19.48 12.89
C VAL A 23 -11.25 -19.05 14.36
N LEU A 24 -10.38 -19.62 15.20
CA LEU A 24 -10.29 -19.26 16.62
C LEU A 24 -9.94 -17.77 16.81
N VAL A 25 -8.95 -17.27 16.09
CA VAL A 25 -8.60 -15.84 16.08
C VAL A 25 -9.80 -14.98 15.66
N MET A 26 -10.52 -15.38 14.61
CA MET A 26 -11.68 -14.62 14.10
C MET A 26 -12.90 -14.66 15.04
N PHE A 27 -13.04 -15.71 15.86
CA PHE A 27 -14.11 -15.80 16.85
C PHE A 27 -13.82 -15.02 18.14
N PHE A 28 -12.61 -15.12 18.67
CA PHE A 28 -12.27 -14.58 20.00
C PHE A 28 -11.63 -13.18 19.98
N ASN A 29 -11.40 -12.58 18.80
CA ASN A 29 -10.75 -11.27 18.75
C ASN A 29 -11.65 -10.14 19.29
N PRO A 30 -11.09 -9.24 20.13
CA PRO A 30 -11.82 -8.10 20.69
C PRO A 30 -12.12 -7.00 19.66
N VAL A 31 -11.53 -7.08 18.47
CA VAL A 31 -11.67 -6.10 17.38
C VAL A 31 -12.77 -6.48 16.38
N ARG A 32 -13.53 -7.55 16.63
CA ARG A 32 -14.54 -8.10 15.72
C ARG A 32 -15.56 -7.07 15.27
N ARG A 33 -15.99 -6.18 16.19
CA ARG A 33 -16.93 -5.10 15.86
C ARG A 33 -16.35 -4.16 14.81
N ALA A 34 -15.11 -3.72 14.99
CA ALA A 34 -14.42 -2.85 14.03
C ALA A 34 -14.25 -3.54 12.66
N LEU A 35 -13.95 -4.84 12.64
CA LEU A 35 -13.85 -5.62 11.41
C LEU A 35 -15.19 -5.72 10.65
N VAL A 36 -16.28 -5.99 11.38
CA VAL A 36 -17.63 -6.05 10.80
C VAL A 36 -18.07 -4.67 10.29
N ASP A 37 -17.80 -3.62 11.07
CA ASP A 37 -18.10 -2.24 10.67
C ASP A 37 -17.28 -1.83 9.44
N GLY A 38 -16.01 -2.25 9.36
CA GLY A 38 -15.19 -2.10 8.16
C GLY A 38 -15.82 -2.74 6.92
N PHE A 39 -16.32 -3.99 7.04
CA PHE A 39 -17.04 -4.65 5.95
C PHE A 39 -18.29 -3.90 5.51
N ARG A 40 -19.10 -3.45 6.48
CA ARG A 40 -20.30 -2.63 6.21
C ARG A 40 -19.93 -1.31 5.51
N CYS A 41 -18.83 -0.70 5.93
CA CYS A 41 -18.33 0.54 5.35
C CYS A 41 -17.95 0.35 3.87
N ILE A 42 -17.16 -0.68 3.53
CA ILE A 42 -16.79 -0.93 2.13
C ILE A 42 -17.96 -1.44 1.29
N GLY A 43 -18.93 -2.12 1.89
CA GLY A 43 -20.17 -2.52 1.23
C GLY A 43 -21.03 -1.32 0.82
N ARG A 44 -21.12 -0.30 1.68
CA ARG A 44 -21.84 0.94 1.37
C ARG A 44 -21.04 1.88 0.47
N TYR A 45 -19.75 2.04 0.74
CA TYR A 45 -18.85 2.90 -0.01
C TYR A 45 -17.82 2.05 -0.77
N LYS A 46 -18.30 1.40 -1.85
CA LYS A 46 -17.49 0.52 -2.72
C LYS A 46 -16.18 1.18 -3.21
N ARG A 47 -16.16 2.50 -3.32
CA ARG A 47 -14.99 3.30 -3.68
C ARG A 47 -13.73 2.96 -2.86
N ILE A 48 -13.87 2.57 -1.58
CA ILE A 48 -12.72 2.31 -0.72
C ILE A 48 -11.89 1.17 -1.29
N TRP A 49 -12.51 0.01 -1.54
CA TRP A 49 -11.79 -1.14 -2.08
C TRP A 49 -11.53 -1.01 -3.58
N ILE A 50 -12.42 -0.35 -4.34
CA ILE A 50 -12.22 -0.10 -5.78
C ILE A 50 -10.96 0.74 -6.00
N THR A 51 -10.71 1.77 -5.19
CA THR A 51 -9.48 2.57 -5.31
C THR A 51 -8.23 1.71 -5.14
N PHE A 52 -8.17 0.85 -4.12
CA PHE A 52 -7.02 -0.06 -3.96
C PHE A 52 -6.92 -1.09 -5.10
N ALA A 53 -8.05 -1.62 -5.57
CA ALA A 53 -8.07 -2.56 -6.68
C ALA A 53 -7.59 -1.90 -7.99
N LEU A 54 -8.00 -0.66 -8.27
CA LEU A 54 -7.52 0.11 -9.41
C LEU A 54 -6.02 0.40 -9.31
N LEU A 55 -5.54 0.78 -8.12
CA LEU A 55 -4.10 0.99 -7.88
C LEU A 55 -3.29 -0.29 -8.16
N GLY A 56 -3.72 -1.42 -7.60
CA GLY A 56 -3.10 -2.72 -7.84
C GLY A 56 -3.19 -3.16 -9.30
N PHE A 57 -4.34 -2.93 -9.95
CA PHE A 57 -4.57 -3.27 -11.35
C PHE A 57 -3.66 -2.47 -12.29
N GLY A 58 -3.57 -1.15 -12.10
CA GLY A 58 -2.70 -0.29 -12.92
C GLY A 58 -1.24 -0.74 -12.84
N TYR A 59 -0.75 -1.00 -11.64
CA TYR A 59 0.61 -1.52 -11.43
C TYR A 59 0.81 -2.88 -12.11
N PHE A 60 -0.16 -3.80 -11.97
CA PHE A 60 -0.11 -5.10 -12.62
C PHE A 60 -0.04 -5.00 -14.15
N VAL A 61 -0.94 -4.25 -14.78
CA VAL A 61 -0.98 -4.09 -16.24
C VAL A 61 0.36 -3.57 -16.74
N PHE A 62 0.92 -2.56 -16.07
CA PHE A 62 2.21 -2.01 -16.47
C PHE A 62 3.36 -3.03 -16.32
N GLN A 63 3.44 -3.72 -15.17
CA GLN A 63 4.44 -4.76 -14.96
C GLN A 63 4.34 -5.87 -16.01
N PHE A 64 3.12 -6.28 -16.33
CA PHE A 64 2.87 -7.30 -17.33
C PHE A 64 3.33 -6.83 -18.72
N VAL A 65 2.90 -5.65 -19.17
CA VAL A 65 3.26 -5.10 -20.49
C VAL A 65 4.76 -4.87 -20.65
N THR A 66 5.45 -4.45 -19.59
CA THR A 66 6.87 -4.05 -19.67
C THR A 66 7.83 -5.21 -19.56
N PHE A 67 7.51 -6.18 -18.70
CA PHE A 67 8.44 -7.26 -18.35
C PHE A 67 8.03 -8.62 -18.91
N THR A 68 6.88 -8.72 -19.60
CA THR A 68 6.46 -9.96 -20.26
C THR A 68 6.76 -9.87 -21.76
N PRO A 69 7.73 -10.63 -22.28
CA PRO A 69 8.03 -10.66 -23.70
C PRO A 69 6.94 -11.47 -24.43
N ILE A 70 5.86 -10.81 -24.83
CA ILE A 70 4.86 -11.43 -25.72
C ILE A 70 5.49 -11.47 -27.11
N ARG A 71 5.87 -12.66 -27.58
CA ARG A 71 6.51 -12.83 -28.90
C ARG A 71 5.47 -13.22 -29.95
N ASP A 72 4.46 -13.98 -29.57
CA ASP A 72 3.36 -14.39 -30.46
C ASP A 72 2.03 -14.51 -29.70
N TRP A 73 0.89 -14.41 -30.41
CA TRP A 73 -0.45 -14.52 -29.78
C TRP A 73 -0.73 -15.94 -29.25
N SER A 74 0.00 -16.94 -29.74
CA SER A 74 0.00 -18.31 -29.19
C SER A 74 0.54 -18.39 -27.76
N ASP A 75 1.31 -17.39 -27.31
CA ASP A 75 1.78 -17.32 -25.92
C ASP A 75 0.63 -17.03 -24.94
N LEU A 76 -0.53 -16.57 -25.44
CA LEU A 76 -1.76 -16.31 -24.68
C LEU A 76 -2.81 -17.42 -24.89
N ASP A 77 -2.38 -18.66 -25.14
CA ASP A 77 -3.31 -19.79 -25.32
C ASP A 77 -4.08 -20.10 -24.03
N LEU A 78 -5.41 -19.88 -24.07
CA LEU A 78 -6.33 -20.19 -22.98
C LEU A 78 -6.48 -21.70 -22.74
N GLY A 79 -6.10 -22.55 -23.71
CA GLY A 79 -6.07 -24.01 -23.55
C GLY A 79 -5.09 -24.47 -22.46
N GLN A 80 -4.01 -23.71 -22.22
CA GLN A 80 -3.04 -23.96 -21.15
C GLN A 80 -3.60 -23.72 -19.74
N ILE A 81 -4.73 -23.01 -19.62
CA ILE A 81 -5.45 -22.85 -18.36
C ILE A 81 -6.14 -24.17 -17.98
N ALA A 82 -6.54 -24.97 -18.98
CA ALA A 82 -7.25 -26.24 -18.77
C ALA A 82 -6.31 -27.42 -18.44
N SER A 83 -5.00 -27.29 -18.62
CA SER A 83 -4.00 -28.33 -18.30
C SER A 83 -3.52 -28.28 -16.85
N LEU A 84 -4.43 -28.11 -15.89
CA LEU A 84 -4.15 -28.16 -14.44
C LEU A 84 -3.27 -29.36 -13.98
N PRO A 85 -3.35 -30.56 -14.59
CA PRO A 85 -2.51 -31.69 -14.19
C PRO A 85 -1.01 -31.53 -14.49
N SER A 86 -0.61 -30.60 -15.38
CA SER A 86 0.80 -30.38 -15.73
C SER A 86 1.47 -29.27 -14.93
N TRP A 87 0.78 -28.67 -13.96
CA TRP A 87 1.28 -27.55 -13.16
C TRP A 87 2.27 -28.00 -12.08
N TYR A 88 3.30 -27.20 -11.85
CA TYR A 88 4.33 -27.49 -10.83
C TYR A 88 3.91 -26.92 -9.47
N TRP A 89 3.39 -27.75 -8.58
CA TRP A 89 3.02 -27.30 -7.25
C TRP A 89 4.25 -27.16 -6.35
N PRO A 90 4.61 -25.93 -5.90
CA PRO A 90 5.82 -25.69 -5.10
C PRO A 90 5.72 -26.30 -3.70
N GLN A 91 6.87 -26.46 -3.05
CA GLN A 91 6.91 -26.87 -1.64
C GLN A 91 6.58 -25.69 -0.72
N LEU A 92 5.84 -25.94 0.36
CA LEU A 92 5.48 -24.91 1.35
C LEU A 92 6.71 -24.21 1.97
N THR A 93 7.84 -24.91 2.05
CA THR A 93 9.11 -24.38 2.58
C THR A 93 9.71 -23.29 1.69
N GLU A 94 9.58 -23.41 0.37
CA GLU A 94 10.03 -22.40 -0.61
C GLU A 94 9.18 -21.13 -0.52
N ILE A 95 7.88 -21.28 -0.28
CA ILE A 95 6.95 -20.17 -0.16
C ILE A 95 7.11 -19.43 1.18
N TRP A 96 7.47 -20.14 2.25
CA TRP A 96 7.57 -19.58 3.59
C TRP A 96 8.67 -18.53 3.72
N THR A 97 9.72 -18.59 2.89
CA THR A 97 10.85 -17.63 2.93
C THR A 97 10.52 -16.34 2.18
N GLU A 98 9.71 -16.41 1.12
CA GLU A 98 9.40 -15.26 0.25
C GLU A 98 8.18 -14.44 0.71
N THR A 99 7.29 -15.03 1.51
CA THR A 99 6.00 -14.42 1.88
C THR A 99 6.00 -13.44 3.07
N PRO A 100 6.88 -13.53 4.09
CA PRO A 100 6.77 -12.69 5.28
C PRO A 100 6.96 -11.19 5.01
N LEU A 101 7.95 -10.83 4.19
CA LEU A 101 8.26 -9.43 3.91
C LEU A 101 7.13 -8.73 3.10
N PRO A 102 6.65 -9.28 1.97
CA PRO A 102 5.48 -8.70 1.27
C PRO A 102 4.22 -8.60 2.13
N ALA A 103 4.02 -9.56 3.06
CA ALA A 103 2.90 -9.51 3.98
C ALA A 103 3.03 -8.35 4.97
N LEU A 104 4.23 -8.16 5.55
CA LEU A 104 4.53 -7.05 6.46
C LEU A 104 4.36 -5.69 5.77
N GLU A 105 4.80 -5.56 4.52
CA GLU A 105 4.59 -4.35 3.71
C GLU A 105 3.10 -4.09 3.46
N GLY A 106 2.31 -5.15 3.25
CA GLY A 106 0.85 -5.06 3.18
C GLY A 106 0.26 -4.46 4.45
N VAL A 107 0.70 -4.94 5.63
CA VAL A 107 0.27 -4.41 6.93
C VAL A 107 0.68 -2.94 7.09
N ALA A 108 1.94 -2.61 6.79
CA ALA A 108 2.44 -1.24 6.87
C ALA A 108 1.66 -0.29 5.95
N GLY A 109 1.34 -0.72 4.73
CA GLY A 109 0.55 0.05 3.75
C GLY A 109 -0.83 0.48 4.25
N ILE A 110 -1.45 -0.28 5.17
CA ILE A 110 -2.73 0.10 5.80
C ILE A 110 -2.63 1.41 6.59
N PHE A 111 -1.46 1.72 7.13
CA PHE A 111 -1.27 2.85 8.04
C PHE A 111 -0.67 4.08 7.36
N ASP A 112 0.08 3.87 6.28
CA ASP A 112 0.99 4.89 5.76
C ASP A 112 0.71 5.32 4.35
N ASN A 113 0.59 4.38 3.40
CA ASN A 113 0.41 4.77 2.01
C ASN A 113 -0.44 3.79 1.18
N ALA A 114 -1.44 4.32 0.47
CA ALA A 114 -2.05 3.67 -0.69
C ALA A 114 -1.11 3.78 -1.91
N THR A 115 -0.29 2.74 -2.13
CA THR A 115 0.74 2.69 -3.17
C THR A 115 0.24 3.19 -4.53
N THR A 116 0.70 4.39 -4.93
CA THR A 116 0.34 5.02 -6.21
C THR A 116 1.57 5.05 -7.11
N THR A 117 1.88 3.91 -7.70
CA THR A 117 3.01 3.76 -8.62
C THR A 117 2.60 4.02 -10.06
N TYR A 118 3.60 4.20 -10.93
CA TYR A 118 3.41 4.16 -12.38
C TYR A 118 2.61 2.89 -12.79
N PRO A 119 1.52 3.00 -13.59
CA PRO A 119 1.13 4.11 -14.47
C PRO A 119 0.18 5.16 -13.88
N LEU A 120 -0.42 4.89 -12.72
CA LEU A 120 -1.45 5.77 -12.16
C LEU A 120 -0.87 7.07 -11.62
N SER A 121 0.41 7.09 -11.26
CA SER A 121 1.11 8.32 -10.90
C SER A 121 1.16 9.34 -12.05
N VAL A 122 1.28 8.89 -13.31
CA VAL A 122 1.22 9.76 -14.49
C VAL A 122 -0.17 10.39 -14.62
N VAL A 123 -1.23 9.60 -14.44
CA VAL A 123 -2.61 10.11 -14.46
C VAL A 123 -2.84 11.13 -13.35
N ALA A 124 -2.37 10.83 -12.13
CA ALA A 124 -2.44 11.75 -11.01
C ALA A 124 -1.66 13.04 -11.26
N ALA A 125 -0.46 12.95 -11.86
CA ALA A 125 0.35 14.12 -12.23
C ALA A 125 -0.37 14.99 -13.25
N MET A 126 -0.98 14.40 -14.29
CA MET A 126 -1.79 15.14 -15.27
C MET A 126 -2.97 15.84 -14.60
N PHE A 127 -3.75 15.15 -13.76
CA PHE A 127 -4.88 15.78 -13.05
C PHE A 127 -4.44 16.89 -12.11
N MET A 128 -3.29 16.75 -11.46
CA MET A 128 -2.71 17.80 -10.63
C MET A 128 -2.29 19.02 -11.47
N LEU A 129 -1.60 18.82 -12.60
CA LEU A 129 -1.18 19.93 -13.46
C LEU A 129 -2.35 20.68 -14.10
N VAL A 130 -3.40 19.95 -14.50
CA VAL A 130 -4.64 20.53 -15.09
C VAL A 130 -5.53 21.19 -14.03
N ASN A 131 -5.17 21.11 -12.74
CA ASN A 131 -5.97 21.63 -11.62
C ASN A 131 -7.40 21.02 -11.59
N TRP A 132 -7.49 19.71 -11.83
CA TRP A 132 -8.77 18.99 -11.83
C TRP A 132 -9.52 19.19 -10.51
N ARG A 133 -10.80 19.54 -10.58
CA ARG A 133 -11.67 19.90 -9.43
C ARG A 133 -11.10 21.00 -8.50
N GLY A 134 -10.15 21.82 -8.99
CA GLY A 134 -9.52 22.86 -8.18
C GLY A 134 -8.54 22.33 -7.13
N LEU A 135 -8.10 21.07 -7.24
CA LEU A 135 -7.23 20.40 -6.27
C LEU A 135 -5.86 21.06 -6.13
N HIS A 136 -5.26 21.42 -7.26
CA HIS A 136 -3.97 22.10 -7.28
C HIS A 136 -4.07 23.45 -6.56
N GLY A 137 -5.09 24.24 -6.88
CA GLY A 137 -5.32 25.52 -6.21
C GLY A 137 -5.61 25.34 -4.71
N ALA A 138 -6.32 24.27 -4.32
CA ALA A 138 -6.55 23.94 -2.92
C ALA A 138 -5.26 23.56 -2.19
N LEU A 139 -4.39 22.77 -2.81
CA LEU A 139 -3.08 22.40 -2.29
C LEU A 139 -2.20 23.64 -2.08
N VAL A 140 -2.03 24.47 -3.10
CA VAL A 140 -1.21 25.69 -3.03
C VAL A 140 -1.69 26.61 -1.92
N ARG A 141 -3.01 26.89 -1.85
CA ARG A 141 -3.58 27.73 -0.77
C ARG A 141 -3.37 27.11 0.61
N ALA A 142 -3.54 25.80 0.74
CA ALA A 142 -3.39 25.12 2.02
C ALA A 142 -1.91 25.10 2.48
N LEU A 143 -0.97 24.89 1.56
CA LEU A 143 0.47 24.97 1.83
C LEU A 143 0.89 26.38 2.21
N TRP A 144 0.47 27.38 1.44
CA TRP A 144 0.83 28.77 1.71
C TRP A 144 0.27 29.27 3.04
N LYS A 145 -1.00 28.94 3.33
CA LYS A 145 -1.65 29.33 4.59
C LYS A 145 -0.94 28.75 5.82
N ARG A 146 -0.38 27.54 5.70
CA ARG A 146 0.22 26.82 6.83
C ARG A 146 1.72 27.07 6.98
N TYR A 147 2.47 26.90 5.89
CA TYR A 147 3.92 26.90 5.90
C TYR A 147 4.51 28.22 5.36
N GLY A 148 3.68 29.14 4.85
CA GLY A 148 4.13 30.38 4.26
C GLY A 148 5.13 30.13 3.13
N PHE A 149 6.29 30.78 3.23
CA PHE A 149 7.41 30.63 2.30
C PHE A 149 7.86 29.17 2.13
N TRP A 150 7.96 28.41 3.23
CA TRP A 150 8.34 26.98 3.18
C TRP A 150 7.31 26.14 2.42
N GLY A 151 6.04 26.57 2.41
CA GLY A 151 4.99 25.95 1.61
C GLY A 151 5.25 26.06 0.11
N GLY A 152 5.86 27.17 -0.33
CA GLY A 152 6.30 27.36 -1.71
C GLY A 152 7.41 26.39 -2.12
N LEU A 153 8.38 26.15 -1.24
CA LEU A 153 9.46 25.17 -1.48
C LEU A 153 8.93 23.74 -1.55
N VAL A 154 8.06 23.36 -0.62
CA VAL A 154 7.41 22.04 -0.63
C VAL A 154 6.60 21.85 -1.91
N TYR A 155 5.86 22.87 -2.33
CA TYR A 155 5.12 22.86 -3.58
C TYR A 155 6.05 22.71 -4.81
N LEU A 156 7.20 23.39 -4.84
CA LEU A 156 8.18 23.26 -5.92
C LEU A 156 8.75 21.83 -6.00
N ILE A 157 9.14 21.24 -4.87
CA ILE A 157 9.61 19.84 -4.81
C ILE A 157 8.52 18.89 -5.32
N PHE A 158 7.28 19.12 -4.90
CA PHE A 158 6.13 18.34 -5.35
C PHE A 158 5.89 18.47 -6.87
N LEU A 159 6.05 19.67 -7.44
CA LEU A 159 5.91 19.90 -8.88
C LEU A 159 7.04 19.24 -9.68
N LEU A 160 8.30 19.37 -9.24
CA LEU A 160 9.44 18.73 -9.87
C LEU A 160 9.32 17.19 -9.84
N SER A 161 8.84 16.64 -8.74
CA SER A 161 8.58 15.19 -8.63
C SER A 161 7.38 14.73 -9.46
N ALA A 162 6.35 15.56 -9.65
CA ALA A 162 5.26 15.30 -10.59
C ALA A 162 5.78 15.26 -12.04
N LEU A 163 6.64 16.19 -12.43
CA LEU A 163 7.29 16.20 -13.74
C LEU A 163 8.17 14.96 -13.93
N ALA A 164 8.94 14.55 -12.91
CA ALA A 164 9.71 13.31 -12.97
C ALA A 164 8.81 12.07 -13.14
N SER A 165 7.64 12.04 -12.48
CA SER A 165 6.65 10.97 -12.67
C SER A 165 6.10 10.93 -14.10
N LEU A 166 5.90 12.07 -14.76
CA LEU A 166 5.53 12.15 -16.18
C LEU A 166 6.65 11.72 -17.13
N LEU A 167 7.92 11.98 -16.77
CA LEU A 167 9.08 11.60 -17.57
C LEU A 167 9.45 10.11 -17.43
N LYS A 168 9.16 9.51 -16.27
CA LYS A 168 9.40 8.09 -15.97
C LYS A 168 8.99 7.13 -17.10
N PRO A 169 7.75 7.13 -17.63
CA PRO A 169 7.38 6.28 -18.77
C PRO A 169 8.29 6.45 -19.99
N ILE A 170 8.63 7.69 -20.34
CA ILE A 170 9.45 8.01 -21.52
C ILE A 170 10.85 7.42 -21.33
N VAL A 171 11.44 7.62 -20.15
CA VAL A 171 12.75 7.09 -19.81
C VAL A 171 12.74 5.57 -19.88
N PHE A 172 11.79 4.90 -19.22
CA PHE A 172 11.73 3.44 -19.16
C PHE A 172 11.40 2.79 -20.52
N TRP A 173 10.54 3.41 -21.33
CA TRP A 173 10.22 2.91 -22.68
C TRP A 173 11.38 3.09 -23.65
N ARG A 174 12.14 4.18 -23.54
CA ARG A 174 13.28 4.47 -24.43
C ARG A 174 14.58 3.81 -23.99
N LEU A 175 14.63 3.17 -22.80
CA LEU A 175 15.80 2.43 -22.32
C LEU A 175 16.37 1.43 -23.36
N PRO A 176 15.56 0.61 -24.06
CA PRO A 176 16.07 -0.32 -25.07
C PRO A 176 16.71 0.40 -26.26
N GLU A 177 16.13 1.51 -26.72
CA GLU A 177 16.66 2.28 -27.85
C GLU A 177 17.96 3.01 -27.48
N TRP A 178 18.05 3.52 -26.25
CA TRP A 178 19.24 4.20 -25.75
C TRP A 178 20.38 3.26 -25.38
N SER A 179 20.13 1.95 -25.25
CA SER A 179 21.15 0.94 -24.97
C SER A 179 22.27 0.88 -26.01
N GLY A 180 22.00 1.33 -27.24
CA GLY A 180 23.00 1.46 -28.30
C GLY A 180 23.74 2.81 -28.35
N LEU A 181 23.26 3.83 -27.61
CA LEU A 181 23.76 5.22 -27.69
C LEU A 181 24.47 5.68 -26.41
N VAL A 182 24.08 5.13 -25.25
CA VAL A 182 24.60 5.52 -23.94
C VAL A 182 25.14 4.27 -23.24
N PRO A 183 26.30 4.34 -22.56
CA PRO A 183 26.79 3.22 -21.76
C PRO A 183 25.73 2.74 -20.77
N ALA A 184 25.62 1.42 -20.57
CA ALA A 184 24.61 0.82 -19.69
C ALA A 184 24.59 1.43 -18.27
N ALA A 185 25.76 1.79 -17.73
CA ALA A 185 25.88 2.48 -16.45
C ALA A 185 25.22 3.87 -16.46
N GLY A 186 25.34 4.62 -17.56
CA GLY A 186 24.66 5.91 -17.74
C GLY A 186 23.15 5.77 -17.76
N LEU A 187 22.62 4.73 -18.42
CA LEU A 187 21.19 4.45 -18.46
C LEU A 187 20.63 4.11 -17.09
N LEU A 188 21.32 3.25 -16.34
CA LEU A 188 20.91 2.87 -14.98
C LEU A 188 20.92 4.07 -14.02
N ARG A 189 21.89 4.98 -14.16
CA ARG A 189 21.95 6.23 -13.37
C ARG A 189 20.77 7.17 -13.68
N ILE A 190 20.40 7.31 -14.95
CA ILE A 190 19.27 8.13 -15.38
C ILE A 190 17.97 7.52 -14.85
N SER A 191 17.75 6.22 -15.07
CA SER A 191 16.53 5.55 -14.61
C SER A 191 16.38 5.57 -13.10
N ALA A 192 17.47 5.34 -12.35
CA ALA A 192 17.44 5.35 -10.89
C ALA A 192 17.18 6.75 -10.33
N SER A 193 17.78 7.79 -10.92
CA SER A 193 17.55 9.19 -10.51
C SER A 193 16.10 9.60 -10.77
N VAL A 194 15.55 9.29 -11.95
CA VAL A 194 14.16 9.63 -12.30
C VAL A 194 13.18 8.86 -11.42
N ASP A 195 13.43 7.58 -11.15
CA ASP A 195 12.59 6.78 -10.24
C ASP A 195 12.62 7.33 -8.81
N ALA A 196 13.79 7.72 -8.30
CA ALA A 196 13.93 8.29 -6.96
C ALA A 196 13.20 9.64 -6.80
N ILE A 197 13.25 10.51 -7.81
CA ILE A 197 12.54 11.79 -7.78
C ILE A 197 11.04 11.58 -7.96
N ALA A 198 10.61 10.71 -8.88
CA ALA A 198 9.21 10.38 -9.10
C ALA A 198 8.57 9.74 -7.84
N PHE A 199 9.34 8.95 -7.09
CA PHE A 199 8.88 8.32 -5.85
C PHE A 199 8.31 9.32 -4.83
N ILE A 200 8.88 10.54 -4.74
CA ILE A 200 8.38 11.58 -3.83
C ILE A 200 6.92 11.90 -4.16
N PHE A 201 6.62 12.11 -5.45
CA PHE A 201 5.27 12.40 -5.91
C PHE A 201 4.34 11.19 -5.73
N GLU A 202 4.77 10.01 -6.17
CA GLU A 202 4.04 8.75 -6.02
C GLU A 202 3.63 8.49 -4.57
N TYR A 203 4.55 8.73 -3.65
CA TYR A 203 4.32 8.55 -2.24
C TYR A 203 3.32 9.57 -1.69
N LEU A 204 3.53 10.86 -1.95
CA LEU A 204 2.67 11.94 -1.44
C LEU A 204 1.24 11.86 -1.98
N VAL A 205 1.06 11.49 -3.25
CA VAL A 205 -0.26 11.25 -3.83
C VAL A 205 -0.94 10.05 -3.17
N GLY A 206 -0.20 8.97 -2.90
CA GLY A 206 -0.77 7.81 -2.24
C GLY A 206 -1.19 8.09 -0.79
N VAL A 207 -0.42 8.89 -0.05
CA VAL A 207 -0.84 9.42 1.26
C VAL A 207 -2.10 10.28 1.13
N TYR A 208 -2.16 11.17 0.13
CA TYR A 208 -3.36 11.99 -0.12
C TYR A 208 -4.60 11.12 -0.40
N ILE A 209 -4.47 10.09 -1.23
CA ILE A 209 -5.54 9.14 -1.52
C ILE A 209 -5.98 8.43 -0.24
N GLN A 210 -5.04 7.99 0.60
CA GLN A 210 -5.38 7.33 1.85
C GLN A 210 -6.06 8.27 2.86
N VAL A 211 -5.62 9.52 2.97
CA VAL A 211 -6.31 10.55 3.77
C VAL A 211 -7.75 10.72 3.26
N TYR A 212 -7.94 10.80 1.95
CA TYR A 212 -9.28 10.82 1.37
C TYR A 212 -10.10 9.57 1.76
N LEU A 213 -9.56 8.36 1.64
CA LEU A 213 -10.25 7.13 2.04
C LEU A 213 -10.58 7.09 3.54
N ILE A 214 -9.70 7.58 4.40
CA ILE A 214 -9.95 7.75 5.84
C ILE A 214 -11.13 8.70 6.06
N THR A 215 -11.21 9.81 5.32
CA THR A 215 -12.32 10.76 5.44
C THR A 215 -13.65 10.18 4.94
N VAL A 216 -13.64 9.33 3.90
CA VAL A 216 -14.82 8.56 3.47
C VAL A 216 -15.30 7.64 4.59
N CYS A 217 -14.39 6.91 5.23
CA CYS A 217 -14.72 6.04 6.35
C CYS A 217 -15.29 6.84 7.53
N LEU A 218 -14.73 8.02 7.83
CA LEU A 218 -15.24 8.88 8.88
C LEU A 218 -16.65 9.39 8.58
N ALA A 219 -16.93 9.78 7.34
CA ALA A 219 -18.26 10.21 6.92
C ALA A 219 -19.29 9.08 7.09
N TRP A 220 -18.91 7.84 6.80
CA TRP A 220 -19.72 6.66 7.10
C TRP A 220 -20.00 6.50 8.60
N ILE A 221 -18.97 6.54 9.45
CA ILE A 221 -19.11 6.41 10.91
C ILE A 221 -20.01 7.51 11.50
N LYS A 222 -19.99 8.71 10.90
CA LYS A 222 -20.82 9.85 11.32
C LYS A 222 -22.21 9.86 10.69
N GLY A 223 -22.49 9.00 9.70
CA GLY A 223 -23.77 8.98 8.98
C GLY A 223 -24.03 10.20 8.10
N VAL A 224 -22.98 10.90 7.65
CA VAL A 224 -23.10 12.15 6.89
C VAL A 224 -22.95 11.87 5.39
N SER A 225 -23.86 12.41 4.58
CA SER A 225 -23.72 12.46 3.12
C SER A 225 -22.80 13.60 2.70
N PHE A 226 -22.02 13.39 1.65
CA PHE A 226 -21.06 14.39 1.16
C PHE A 226 -21.07 14.44 -0.37
N GLU A 227 -20.80 15.62 -0.91
CA GLU A 227 -20.46 15.78 -2.31
C GLU A 227 -18.98 15.43 -2.53
N GLU A 228 -18.66 14.74 -3.62
CA GLU A 228 -17.31 14.23 -3.85
C GLU A 228 -16.26 15.33 -3.96
N GLY A 229 -16.56 16.41 -4.69
CA GLY A 229 -15.66 17.53 -4.87
C GLY A 229 -15.29 18.18 -3.54
N GLU A 230 -16.26 18.34 -2.65
CA GLU A 230 -16.04 18.87 -1.30
C GLU A 230 -15.20 17.94 -0.44
N LEU A 231 -15.44 16.63 -0.50
CA LEU A 231 -14.65 15.67 0.28
C LEU A 231 -13.20 15.63 -0.19
N PHE A 232 -12.94 15.71 -1.50
CA PHE A 232 -11.59 15.80 -2.04
C PHE A 232 -10.85 17.07 -1.59
N ARG A 233 -11.54 18.22 -1.56
CA ARG A 233 -10.98 19.49 -1.05
C ARG A 233 -10.77 19.45 0.46
N PHE A 234 -11.68 18.83 1.20
CA PHE A 234 -11.54 18.61 2.64
C PHE A 234 -10.33 17.71 2.94
N ALA A 235 -10.20 16.59 2.23
CA ALA A 235 -9.05 15.69 2.33
C ALA A 235 -7.75 16.42 1.98
N MET A 236 -7.75 17.33 0.99
CA MET A 236 -6.56 18.12 0.61
C MET A 236 -6.12 19.05 1.75
N ARG A 237 -7.08 19.68 2.44
CA ARG A 237 -6.79 20.49 3.62
C ARG A 237 -6.25 19.63 4.77
N ARG A 238 -6.76 18.41 4.97
CA ARG A 238 -6.24 17.48 6.00
C ARG A 238 -4.89 16.89 5.63
N PHE A 239 -4.63 16.67 4.35
CA PHE A 239 -3.36 16.19 3.84
C PHE A 239 -2.20 17.12 4.19
N THR A 240 -2.39 18.45 4.22
CA THR A 240 -1.31 19.36 4.63
C THR A 240 -0.92 19.21 6.11
N TYR A 241 -1.77 18.62 6.96
CA TYR A 241 -1.40 18.22 8.33
C TYR A 241 -0.60 16.93 8.36
N VAL A 242 -0.94 15.99 7.48
CA VAL A 242 -0.22 14.72 7.34
C VAL A 242 1.14 14.92 6.64
N LEU A 243 1.30 16.01 5.89
CA LEU A 243 2.48 16.26 5.05
C LEU A 243 3.79 16.31 5.82
N GLU A 244 3.79 16.81 7.06
CA GLU A 244 4.97 16.76 7.93
C GLU A 244 5.43 15.31 8.19
N TRP A 245 4.49 14.44 8.57
CA TRP A 245 4.76 13.02 8.78
C TRP A 245 5.17 12.33 7.47
N ALA A 246 4.41 12.54 6.40
CA ALA A 246 4.69 11.97 5.09
C ALA A 246 6.07 12.41 4.58
N GLY A 247 6.45 13.67 4.79
CA GLY A 247 7.77 14.19 4.44
C GLY A 247 8.90 13.47 5.19
N ILE A 248 8.72 13.18 6.49
CA ILE A 248 9.67 12.38 7.27
C ILE A 248 9.78 10.97 6.70
N VAL A 249 8.65 10.29 6.45
CA VAL A 249 8.69 8.92 5.92
C VAL A 249 9.31 8.88 4.53
N VAL A 250 9.02 9.85 3.66
CA VAL A 250 9.68 10.00 2.35
C VAL A 250 11.18 10.24 2.51
N ALA A 251 11.60 11.13 3.40
CA ALA A 251 13.01 11.43 3.61
C ALA A 251 13.77 10.21 4.12
N VAL A 252 13.23 9.51 5.12
CA VAL A 252 13.82 8.28 5.67
C VAL A 252 13.83 7.17 4.62
N SER A 253 12.74 6.97 3.86
CA SER A 253 12.70 6.01 2.76
C SER A 253 13.72 6.35 1.67
N THR A 254 13.88 7.63 1.36
CA THR A 254 14.87 8.09 0.38
C THR A 254 16.28 7.81 0.89
N LEU A 255 16.57 8.09 2.16
CA LEU A 255 17.89 7.88 2.76
C LEU A 255 18.26 6.39 2.88
N ILE A 256 17.32 5.55 3.29
CA ILE A 256 17.57 4.13 3.61
C ILE A 256 17.44 3.23 2.38
N VAL A 257 16.53 3.53 1.45
CA VAL A 257 16.21 2.66 0.32
C VAL A 257 16.72 3.23 -0.99
N ARG A 258 16.35 4.48 -1.32
CA ARG A 258 16.56 5.03 -2.67
C ARG A 258 17.97 5.55 -2.89
N LEU A 259 18.52 6.27 -1.92
CA LEU A 259 19.85 6.86 -2.01
C LEU A 259 20.93 5.79 -2.14
N PRO A 260 20.94 4.68 -1.36
CA PRO A 260 21.90 3.60 -1.57
C PRO A 260 21.78 2.99 -2.97
N LEU A 261 20.55 2.77 -3.46
CA LEU A 261 20.31 2.23 -4.79
C LEU A 261 20.85 3.16 -5.89
N VAL A 262 20.58 4.46 -5.78
CA VAL A 262 21.14 5.46 -6.70
C VAL A 262 22.66 5.46 -6.62
N LEU A 263 23.24 5.55 -5.42
CA LEU A 263 24.68 5.54 -5.20
C LEU A 263 25.34 4.28 -5.77
N ALA A 264 24.71 3.11 -5.66
CA ALA A 264 25.22 1.88 -6.26
C ALA A 264 25.53 2.04 -7.75
N TYR A 265 24.65 2.72 -8.49
CA TYR A 265 24.85 2.98 -9.93
C TYR A 265 25.86 4.09 -10.22
N PHE A 266 26.09 5.02 -9.28
CA PHE A 266 27.06 6.11 -9.43
C PHE A 266 28.47 5.72 -9.01
N THR A 267 28.63 4.94 -7.94
CA THR A 267 29.93 4.63 -7.30
C THR A 267 30.28 3.13 -7.30
N ASN A 268 29.48 2.27 -7.94
CA ASN A 268 29.70 0.82 -8.05
C ASN A 268 29.91 0.13 -6.69
N ILE A 269 29.10 0.47 -5.69
CA ILE A 269 29.16 -0.18 -4.37
C ILE A 269 28.64 -1.63 -4.50
N PRO A 270 29.44 -2.65 -4.14
CA PRO A 270 29.00 -4.04 -4.20
C PRO A 270 27.93 -4.35 -3.15
N GLY A 271 27.00 -5.27 -3.46
CA GLY A 271 26.04 -5.82 -2.49
C GLY A 271 24.85 -4.95 -2.10
N VAL A 272 24.62 -3.79 -2.75
CA VAL A 272 23.51 -2.89 -2.37
C VAL A 272 22.12 -3.55 -2.50
N LEU A 273 21.94 -4.46 -3.45
CA LEU A 273 20.69 -5.21 -3.61
C LEU A 273 20.45 -6.19 -2.44
N ASP A 274 21.50 -6.66 -1.77
CA ASP A 274 21.40 -7.61 -0.65
C ASP A 274 20.87 -6.94 0.62
N TYR A 275 21.08 -5.62 0.77
CA TYR A 275 20.56 -4.84 1.90
C TYR A 275 19.11 -4.37 1.70
N LEU A 276 18.59 -4.44 0.46
CA LEU A 276 17.26 -3.93 0.12
C LEU A 276 16.12 -4.62 0.92
N PRO A 277 16.13 -5.95 1.13
CA PRO A 277 15.11 -6.60 1.97
C PRO A 277 15.13 -6.09 3.42
N ILE A 278 16.30 -5.88 4.00
CA ILE A 278 16.47 -5.37 5.38
C ILE A 278 15.96 -3.93 5.47
N ALA A 279 16.29 -3.09 4.49
CA ALA A 279 15.81 -1.72 4.39
C ALA A 279 14.26 -1.66 4.34
N ARG A 280 13.63 -2.51 3.53
CA ARG A 280 12.17 -2.64 3.40
C ARG A 280 11.52 -3.13 4.70
N LEU A 281 12.15 -4.10 5.36
CA LEU A 281 11.73 -4.59 6.68
C LEU A 281 11.74 -3.47 7.73
N LEU A 282 12.83 -2.71 7.78
CA LEU A 282 13.00 -1.60 8.72
C LEU A 282 11.96 -0.50 8.48
N MET A 283 11.72 -0.12 7.22
CA MET A 283 10.69 0.85 6.87
C MET A 283 9.29 0.39 7.27
N SER A 284 8.95 -0.87 6.97
CA SER A 284 7.66 -1.45 7.32
C SER A 284 7.46 -1.52 8.84
N GLY A 285 8.52 -1.89 9.57
CA GLY A 285 8.54 -1.88 11.03
C GLY A 285 8.31 -0.49 11.61
N LEU A 286 9.02 0.53 11.10
CA LEU A 286 8.86 1.92 11.55
C LEU A 286 7.42 2.42 11.33
N ILE A 287 6.84 2.14 10.17
CA ILE A 287 5.46 2.50 9.86
C ILE A 287 4.48 1.83 10.84
N ILE A 288 4.64 0.53 11.11
CA ILE A 288 3.77 -0.21 12.03
C ILE A 288 3.90 0.31 13.46
N VAL A 289 5.13 0.63 13.90
CA VAL A 289 5.37 1.24 15.21
C VAL A 289 4.60 2.54 15.33
N PHE A 290 4.59 3.40 14.31
CA PHE A 290 3.89 4.69 14.30
C PHE A 290 2.51 4.66 13.62
N CYS A 291 1.86 3.49 13.60
CA CYS A 291 0.64 3.23 12.81
C CYS A 291 -0.53 4.20 13.01
N SER A 292 -0.61 4.89 14.16
CA SER A 292 -1.72 5.81 14.45
C SER A 292 -1.38 7.29 14.22
N VAL A 293 -0.14 7.64 13.87
CA VAL A 293 0.27 9.05 13.70
C VAL A 293 -0.48 9.68 12.52
N GLN A 294 -0.49 9.01 11.36
CA GLN A 294 -1.15 9.49 10.15
C GLN A 294 -2.66 9.71 10.36
N ILE A 295 -3.38 8.71 10.90
CA ILE A 295 -4.82 8.87 11.15
C ILE A 295 -5.11 9.95 12.19
N SER A 296 -4.24 10.15 13.19
CA SER A 296 -4.40 11.22 14.19
C SER A 296 -4.24 12.61 13.56
N LEU A 297 -3.27 12.79 12.66
CA LEU A 297 -3.08 14.04 11.90
C LEU A 297 -4.23 14.27 10.91
N ALA A 298 -4.72 13.21 10.27
CA ALA A 298 -5.81 13.30 9.31
C ALA A 298 -7.12 13.74 9.97
N LEU A 299 -7.33 13.41 11.25
CA LEU A 299 -8.63 13.56 11.90
C LEU A 299 -8.70 14.65 12.97
N HIS A 300 -7.66 14.85 13.79
CA HIS A 300 -7.78 15.65 15.02
C HIS A 300 -6.64 16.62 15.27
N ASN A 301 -5.40 16.19 15.05
CA ASN A 301 -4.23 16.95 15.49
C ASN A 301 -3.72 17.87 14.39
N GLU A 302 -3.28 19.05 14.80
CA GLU A 302 -2.77 20.04 13.86
C GLU A 302 -1.26 19.97 13.69
N THR A 303 -0.56 19.44 14.69
CA THR A 303 0.90 19.34 14.72
C THR A 303 1.39 17.90 14.85
N LEU A 304 2.57 17.62 14.30
CA LEU A 304 3.20 16.31 14.43
C LEU A 304 3.48 15.93 15.90
N ILE A 305 3.89 16.88 16.73
CA ILE A 305 4.19 16.64 18.15
C ILE A 305 2.95 16.16 18.90
N GLU A 306 1.80 16.80 18.67
CA GLU A 306 0.53 16.36 19.26
C GLU A 306 0.13 14.98 18.75
N ALA A 307 0.31 14.70 17.47
CA ALA A 307 0.05 13.38 16.91
C ALA A 307 0.93 12.27 17.49
N MET A 308 2.21 12.56 17.75
CA MET A 308 3.13 11.62 18.40
C MET A 308 2.76 11.37 19.86
N ARG A 309 2.35 12.42 20.60
CA ARG A 309 1.84 12.28 21.96
C ARG A 309 0.54 11.47 21.99
N ALA A 310 -0.40 11.77 21.09
CA ALA A 310 -1.65 11.04 20.93
C ALA A 310 -1.40 9.58 20.56
N HIS A 311 -0.42 9.31 19.71
CA HIS A 311 -0.01 7.95 19.37
C HIS A 311 0.53 7.19 20.59
N ALA A 312 1.45 7.78 21.35
CA ALA A 312 1.98 7.16 22.57
C ALA A 312 0.87 6.85 23.59
N GLN A 313 -0.07 7.78 23.77
CA GLN A 313 -1.25 7.58 24.62
C GLN A 313 -2.17 6.48 24.08
N PHE A 314 -2.45 6.48 22.78
CA PHE A 314 -3.29 5.49 22.11
C PHE A 314 -2.73 4.08 22.30
N VAL A 315 -1.43 3.89 22.05
CA VAL A 315 -0.74 2.59 22.22
C VAL A 315 -0.80 2.15 23.67
N ARG A 316 -0.47 3.02 24.64
CA ARG A 316 -0.50 2.64 26.07
C ARG A 316 -1.86 2.13 26.54
N HIS A 317 -2.96 2.76 26.11
CA HIS A 317 -4.30 2.38 26.55
C HIS A 317 -4.93 1.26 25.72
N ASN A 318 -4.49 1.06 24.47
CA ASN A 318 -5.13 0.14 23.53
C ASN A 318 -4.19 -0.92 22.96
N ALA A 319 -3.01 -1.13 23.56
CA ALA A 319 -1.99 -2.08 23.08
C ALA A 319 -2.56 -3.46 22.76
N GLY A 320 -3.44 -3.99 23.61
CA GLY A 320 -4.09 -5.28 23.37
C GLY A 320 -4.95 -5.29 22.10
N ARG A 321 -5.82 -4.28 21.90
CA ARG A 321 -6.68 -4.19 20.71
C ARG A 321 -5.86 -3.92 19.45
N LEU A 322 -4.84 -3.09 19.55
CA LEU A 322 -3.92 -2.80 18.45
C LEU A 322 -3.14 -4.07 18.05
N GLY A 323 -2.61 -4.81 19.02
CA GLY A 323 -1.91 -6.08 18.80
C GLY A 323 -2.80 -7.11 18.08
N TRP A 324 -4.04 -7.28 18.55
CA TRP A 324 -5.01 -8.14 17.86
C TRP A 324 -5.31 -7.69 16.43
N PHE A 325 -5.46 -6.39 16.20
CA PHE A 325 -5.67 -5.86 14.87
C PHE A 325 -4.47 -6.13 13.95
N LEU A 326 -3.25 -5.92 14.43
CA LEU A 326 -2.01 -6.20 13.68
C LEU A 326 -1.86 -7.69 13.35
N ILE A 327 -2.19 -8.58 14.29
CA ILE A 327 -2.20 -10.03 14.05
C ILE A 327 -3.18 -10.37 12.93
N ILE A 328 -4.39 -9.81 12.96
CA ILE A 328 -5.41 -10.06 11.93
C ILE A 328 -4.96 -9.52 10.57
N CYS A 329 -4.41 -8.30 10.51
CA CYS A 329 -3.82 -7.77 9.28
C CYS A 329 -2.72 -8.69 8.75
N GLY A 330 -1.79 -9.09 9.62
CA GLY A 330 -0.69 -9.99 9.30
C GLY A 330 -1.18 -11.32 8.74
N LEU A 331 -2.14 -11.97 9.39
CA LEU A 331 -2.73 -13.24 8.92
C LEU A 331 -3.38 -13.10 7.55
N HIS A 332 -4.15 -12.04 7.30
CA HIS A 332 -4.81 -11.86 6.01
C HIS A 332 -3.82 -11.58 4.88
N PHE A 333 -2.86 -10.66 5.11
CA PHE A 333 -1.84 -10.38 4.11
C PHE A 333 -0.93 -11.59 3.87
N PHE A 334 -0.56 -12.31 4.93
CA PHE A 334 0.25 -13.51 4.80
C PHE A 334 -0.48 -14.61 4.02
N ALA A 335 -1.76 -14.85 4.32
CA ALA A 335 -2.57 -15.84 3.60
C ALA A 335 -2.67 -15.52 2.11
N ILE A 336 -2.99 -14.27 1.74
CA ILE A 336 -3.09 -13.91 0.32
C ILE A 336 -1.72 -13.97 -0.38
N MET A 337 -0.62 -13.64 0.31
CA MET A 337 0.73 -13.74 -0.27
C MET A 337 1.17 -15.20 -0.46
N ILE A 338 0.79 -16.10 0.44
CA ILE A 338 0.97 -17.55 0.25
C ILE A 338 0.19 -18.01 -0.97
N CYS A 339 -1.09 -17.66 -1.09
CA CYS A 339 -1.89 -18.03 -2.26
C CYS A 339 -1.25 -17.52 -3.56
N ASP A 340 -0.77 -16.28 -3.57
CA ASP A 340 -0.09 -15.70 -4.73
C ASP A 340 1.22 -16.41 -5.08
N ALA A 341 2.06 -16.71 -4.09
CA ALA A 341 3.30 -17.45 -4.31
C ALA A 341 3.02 -18.87 -4.86
N ILE A 342 2.08 -19.60 -4.25
CA ILE A 342 1.67 -20.94 -4.72
C ILE A 342 1.23 -20.87 -6.18
N MET A 343 0.31 -19.95 -6.51
CA MET A 343 -0.26 -19.87 -7.84
C MET A 343 0.76 -19.40 -8.87
N ARG A 344 1.63 -18.44 -8.53
CA ARG A 344 2.71 -18.00 -9.44
C ARG A 344 3.67 -19.14 -9.75
N SER A 345 4.07 -19.94 -8.76
CA SER A 345 4.94 -21.09 -8.98
C SER A 345 4.22 -22.22 -9.74
N ALA A 346 2.92 -22.43 -9.48
CA ALA A 346 2.12 -23.44 -10.16
C ALA A 346 1.89 -23.15 -11.65
N ILE A 347 1.61 -21.89 -11.96
CA ILE A 347 1.39 -21.41 -13.32
C ILE A 347 2.70 -21.37 -14.13
N ALA A 348 3.84 -21.14 -13.46
CA ALA A 348 5.16 -21.00 -14.09
C ALA A 348 5.11 -20.05 -15.31
N ASP A 349 5.40 -20.56 -16.51
CA ASP A 349 5.52 -19.77 -17.74
C ASP A 349 4.19 -19.59 -18.52
N HIS A 350 3.06 -20.07 -18.00
CA HIS A 350 1.78 -20.01 -18.73
C HIS A 350 1.19 -18.59 -18.65
N LEU A 351 1.50 -17.74 -19.64
CA LEU A 351 1.26 -16.31 -19.59
C LEU A 351 -0.22 -15.92 -19.49
N GLY A 352 -1.13 -16.64 -20.17
CA GLY A 352 -2.57 -16.39 -20.08
C GLY A 352 -3.13 -16.65 -18.67
N ALA A 353 -2.74 -17.77 -18.06
CA ALA A 353 -3.10 -18.11 -16.68
C ALA A 353 -2.49 -17.11 -15.67
N LEU A 354 -1.23 -16.72 -15.89
CA LEU A 354 -0.52 -15.75 -15.04
C LEU A 354 -1.20 -14.38 -15.07
N PHE A 355 -1.64 -13.95 -16.26
CA PHE A 355 -2.38 -12.71 -16.44
C PHE A 355 -3.70 -12.74 -15.65
N LEU A 356 -4.50 -13.79 -15.82
CA LEU A 356 -5.79 -13.94 -15.14
C LEU A 356 -5.62 -14.04 -13.60
N TRP A 357 -4.60 -14.76 -13.14
CA TRP A 357 -4.29 -14.86 -11.71
C TRP A 357 -3.89 -13.50 -11.14
N LYS A 358 -2.92 -12.81 -11.74
CA LYS A 358 -2.46 -11.51 -11.24
C LYS A 358 -3.58 -10.45 -11.28
N LEU A 359 -4.45 -10.50 -12.28
CA LEU A 359 -5.65 -9.67 -12.34
C LEU A 359 -6.56 -9.93 -11.13
N SER A 360 -6.91 -11.20 -10.91
CA SER A 360 -7.76 -11.62 -9.78
C SER A 360 -7.14 -11.26 -8.43
N PHE A 361 -5.83 -11.48 -8.30
CA PHE A 361 -5.05 -11.16 -7.11
C PHE A 361 -5.03 -9.65 -6.80
N ALA A 362 -4.94 -8.79 -7.82
CA ALA A 362 -5.01 -7.34 -7.64
C ALA A 362 -6.36 -6.90 -7.02
N PHE A 363 -7.47 -7.48 -7.47
CA PHE A 363 -8.79 -7.23 -6.88
C PHE A 363 -8.90 -7.78 -5.45
N LEU A 364 -8.45 -9.02 -5.22
CA LEU A 364 -8.48 -9.63 -3.89
C LEU A 364 -7.68 -8.79 -2.87
N ARG A 365 -6.45 -8.40 -3.23
CA ARG A 365 -5.60 -7.53 -2.41
C ARG A 365 -6.26 -6.18 -2.19
N GLY A 366 -6.93 -5.61 -3.20
CA GLY A 366 -7.66 -4.35 -3.07
C GLY A 366 -8.84 -4.43 -2.10
N ILE A 367 -9.59 -5.53 -2.11
CA ILE A 367 -10.68 -5.80 -1.17
C ILE A 367 -10.14 -5.94 0.25
N VAL A 368 -9.10 -6.74 0.46
CA VAL A 368 -8.49 -6.94 1.78
C VAL A 368 -7.91 -5.63 2.31
N ALA A 369 -7.16 -4.87 1.50
CA ALA A 369 -6.58 -3.60 1.90
C ALA A 369 -7.67 -2.55 2.24
N GLY A 370 -8.70 -2.42 1.40
CA GLY A 370 -9.80 -1.51 1.63
C GLY A 370 -10.61 -1.85 2.89
N TRP A 371 -10.87 -3.14 3.11
CA TRP A 371 -11.55 -3.63 4.31
C TRP A 371 -10.74 -3.36 5.58
N LEU A 372 -9.44 -3.69 5.57
CA LEU A 372 -8.57 -3.50 6.73
C LEU A 372 -8.36 -2.01 7.03
N LEU A 373 -8.23 -1.15 6.01
CA LEU A 373 -8.21 0.30 6.21
C LEU A 373 -9.51 0.80 6.86
N ALA A 374 -10.67 0.40 6.35
CA ALA A 374 -11.95 0.81 6.91
C ALA A 374 -12.12 0.32 8.36
N SER A 375 -11.68 -0.92 8.63
CA SER A 375 -11.68 -1.52 9.96
C SER A 375 -10.74 -0.77 10.92
N TRP A 376 -9.57 -0.34 10.43
CA TRP A 376 -8.63 0.47 11.20
C TRP A 376 -9.25 1.80 11.62
N VAL A 377 -9.90 2.51 10.70
CA VAL A 377 -10.59 3.77 11.00
C VAL A 377 -11.71 3.56 12.03
N CYS A 378 -12.48 2.48 11.90
CA CYS A 378 -13.52 2.12 12.86
C CYS A 378 -12.94 1.82 14.25
N LEU A 379 -11.87 1.02 14.31
CA LEU A 379 -11.20 0.67 15.56
C LEU A 379 -10.64 1.92 16.27
N PHE A 380 -9.92 2.77 15.52
CA PHE A 380 -9.36 4.01 16.04
C PHE A 380 -10.46 4.87 16.67
N ARG A 381 -11.60 5.02 15.98
CA ARG A 381 -12.72 5.83 16.47
C ARG A 381 -13.44 5.21 17.66
N GLN A 382 -13.55 3.88 17.73
CA GLN A 382 -14.12 3.18 18.87
C GLN A 382 -13.27 3.39 20.14
N CYS A 383 -11.96 3.31 20.01
CA CYS A 383 -11.02 3.56 21.11
C CYS A 383 -11.10 5.01 21.61
N GLU A 384 -11.23 5.99 20.72
CA GLU A 384 -11.41 7.39 21.12
C GLU A 384 -12.72 7.64 21.89
N ARG A 385 -13.85 7.11 21.42
CA ARG A 385 -15.14 7.28 22.09
C ARG A 385 -15.14 6.64 23.48
N GLY A 386 -14.49 5.48 23.63
CA GLY A 386 -14.29 4.83 24.92
C GLY A 386 -13.57 5.73 25.91
N ARG A 387 -12.49 6.40 25.47
CA ARG A 387 -11.73 7.36 26.29
C ARG A 387 -12.57 8.56 26.73
N ILE A 388 -13.27 9.21 25.80
CA ILE A 388 -14.10 10.40 26.12
C ILE A 388 -15.17 10.06 27.15
N ASN A 389 -15.77 8.87 27.06
CA ASN A 389 -16.75 8.42 28.05
C ASN A 389 -16.10 8.14 29.41
N GLN A 390 -14.92 7.51 29.47
CA GLN A 390 -14.21 7.29 30.73
C GLN A 390 -13.80 8.60 31.42
N GLU A 391 -13.28 9.58 30.66
CA GLU A 391 -12.89 10.89 31.20
C GLU A 391 -14.08 11.67 31.77
N LYS A 392 -15.25 11.59 31.12
CA LYS A 392 -16.49 12.19 31.65
C LYS A 392 -16.96 11.51 32.93
N TRP A 393 -16.84 10.19 33.03
CA TRP A 393 -17.23 9.45 34.23
C TRP A 393 -16.35 9.76 35.44
N THR A 394 -15.06 10.08 35.25
CA THR A 394 -14.16 10.46 36.36
C THR A 394 -14.34 11.91 36.85
N GLN A 395 -15.16 12.71 36.16
CA GLN A 395 -15.47 14.10 36.55
C GLN A 395 -16.77 14.25 37.35
N TYR A 396 -17.53 13.16 37.50
CA TYR A 396 -18.69 13.05 38.40
C TYR A 396 -18.32 12.14 39.57
#